data_AF-A0A7S2SQZ7-F1
#
_entry.id   AF-A0A7S2SQZ7-F1
#
_cell.length_a   1.000
_cell.length_b   1.000
_cell.length_c   1.000
_cell.angle_alpha   90.00
_cell.angle_beta   90.00
_cell.angle_gamma   90.00
#
_symmetry.space_group_name_H-M   'P 1'
#
loop_
_entity.id
_entity.type
_entity.pdbx_description
1 polymer ?
#
loop_
_entity_poly.entity_id
_entity_poly.type
_entity_poly.pdbx_seq_one_letter_code
_entity_poly.pdbx_strand_id
1 'polypeptide(L)'
;SQSPSTMRTFIVAAFIAGATAFAPAPISSRHCTALNEFLSPEERADKIQRWGEIRAMSAEEAEANLSGEELETYKRYYAETREGVLKMQELATLMMKGVEPPRIAPKSKSQRKRDKWAKVQAREAARANA
;
A
#
# COMPACT_ATOMS: atom_id res chain seq x y z
N SER A 1 60.89 -22.21 32.01
CA SER A 1 61.68 -21.15 31.35
C SER A 1 60.77 -20.46 30.33
N GLN A 2 60.44 -19.18 30.56
CA GLN A 2 60.97 -18.01 29.83
C GLN A 2 60.57 -17.91 28.34
N SER A 3 59.79 -16.87 28.05
CA SER A 3 59.43 -16.24 26.75
C SER A 3 60.67 -15.54 26.10
N PRO A 4 60.68 -14.90 24.88
CA PRO A 4 59.56 -14.27 24.14
C PRO A 4 59.60 -14.21 22.59
N SER A 5 58.58 -13.54 22.05
CA SER A 5 58.51 -12.78 20.77
C SER A 5 58.26 -13.53 19.46
N THR A 6 57.14 -13.24 18.80
CA THR A 6 57.11 -12.36 17.60
C THR A 6 55.68 -11.92 17.27
N MET A 7 55.54 -10.61 17.20
CA MET A 7 54.41 -9.76 16.82
C MET A 7 53.75 -10.16 15.48
N ARG A 8 52.42 -10.32 15.46
CA ARG A 8 51.57 -10.06 14.28
C ARG A 8 50.24 -9.44 14.72
N THR A 9 50.22 -8.12 14.69
CA THR A 9 49.03 -7.27 14.64
C THR A 9 48.08 -7.71 13.52
N PHE A 10 46.87 -8.10 13.87
CA PHE A 10 45.71 -7.98 13.00
C PHE A 10 44.60 -7.29 13.78
N ILE A 11 44.47 -5.99 13.53
CA ILE A 11 43.30 -5.20 13.86
C ILE A 11 42.28 -5.50 12.78
N VAL A 12 41.15 -6.08 13.13
CA VAL A 12 39.91 -5.88 12.36
C VAL A 12 38.83 -5.48 13.34
N ALA A 13 38.64 -4.16 13.38
CA ALA A 13 37.52 -3.50 14.00
C ALA A 13 36.24 -3.91 13.27
N ALA A 14 35.22 -4.31 14.01
CA ALA A 14 33.81 -4.11 13.62
C ALA A 14 32.91 -4.69 14.70
N PHE A 15 32.67 -3.95 15.78
CA PHE A 15 31.38 -4.02 16.48
C PHE A 15 31.17 -2.71 17.23
N ILE A 16 29.98 -2.13 17.02
CA ILE A 16 29.40 -0.92 17.63
C ILE A 16 29.23 0.23 16.63
N ALA A 17 28.06 0.23 15.98
CA ALA A 17 27.20 1.41 15.84
C ALA A 17 25.86 0.97 15.23
N GLY A 18 25.02 0.33 16.04
CA GLY A 18 23.58 0.30 15.75
C GLY A 18 22.97 1.58 16.30
N ALA A 19 22.49 2.48 15.42
CA ALA A 19 21.40 3.44 15.66
C ALA A 19 21.24 4.46 14.52
N THR A 20 20.78 4.06 13.32
CA THR A 20 20.18 5.00 12.35
C THR A 20 19.13 4.31 11.47
N ALA A 21 18.04 3.81 12.06
CA ALA A 21 16.90 3.27 11.29
C ALA A 21 15.65 4.18 11.32
N PHE A 22 15.70 5.33 11.99
CA PHE A 22 14.56 6.26 12.11
C PHE A 22 14.96 7.74 11.97
N ALA A 23 16.03 8.04 11.24
CA ALA A 23 16.19 9.41 10.76
C ALA A 23 15.23 9.60 9.57
N PRO A 24 14.29 10.57 9.60
CA PRO A 24 13.62 10.94 8.37
C PRO A 24 14.72 11.32 7.37
N ALA A 25 14.72 10.69 6.19
CA ALA A 25 15.60 11.13 5.12
C ALA A 25 15.44 12.65 4.98
N PRO A 26 16.53 13.43 4.79
CA PRO A 26 16.37 14.82 4.44
C PRO A 26 15.48 14.83 3.21
N ILE A 27 14.29 15.42 3.36
CA ILE A 27 13.38 15.64 2.25
C ILE A 27 14.18 16.55 1.33
N SER A 28 14.83 15.97 0.33
CA SER A 28 15.30 16.72 -0.81
C SER A 28 14.00 17.23 -1.41
N SER A 29 13.63 18.47 -1.05
CA SER A 29 12.66 19.23 -1.79
C SER A 29 13.30 19.41 -3.16
N ARG A 30 13.06 18.45 -4.05
CA ARG A 30 12.98 18.75 -5.46
C ARG A 30 11.88 19.79 -5.54
N HIS A 31 12.26 21.05 -5.44
CA HIS A 31 11.43 22.15 -5.83
C HIS A 31 11.10 21.87 -7.28
N CYS A 32 9.91 21.33 -7.51
CA CYS A 32 9.30 21.35 -8.82
C CYS A 32 9.24 22.83 -9.20
N THR A 33 10.19 23.28 -10.00
CA THR A 33 10.09 24.54 -10.74
C THR A 33 9.09 24.31 -11.87
N ALA A 34 7.88 23.88 -11.53
CA ALA A 34 6.73 24.13 -12.39
C ALA A 34 6.34 25.56 -12.05
N LEU A 35 6.78 26.47 -12.91
CA LEU A 35 6.35 27.84 -13.01
C LEU A 35 4.85 27.79 -13.33
N ASN A 36 4.01 27.44 -12.35
CA ASN A 36 2.58 27.69 -12.43
C ASN A 36 2.50 29.21 -12.47
N GLU A 37 2.25 29.73 -13.67
CA GLU A 37 1.70 31.04 -13.88
C GLU A 37 0.69 31.26 -12.75
N PHE A 38 0.98 32.20 -11.84
CA PHE A 38 0.08 32.52 -10.74
C PHE A 38 -1.13 33.20 -11.38
N LEU A 39 -2.03 32.40 -11.94
CA LEU A 39 -3.30 32.84 -12.47
C LEU A 39 -4.00 33.61 -11.37
N SER A 40 -4.61 34.71 -11.74
CA SER A 40 -5.49 35.42 -10.83
C SER A 40 -6.59 34.46 -10.33
N PRO A 41 -7.14 34.68 -9.13
CA PRO A 41 -8.21 33.84 -8.60
C PRO A 41 -9.41 33.69 -9.56
N GLU A 42 -9.69 34.74 -10.35
CA GLU A 42 -10.75 34.77 -11.36
C GLU A 42 -10.42 33.85 -12.55
N GLU A 43 -9.25 34.00 -13.16
CA GLU A 43 -8.80 33.14 -14.28
C GLU A 43 -8.73 31.66 -13.87
N ARG A 44 -8.40 31.39 -12.60
CA ARG A 44 -8.39 30.04 -12.07
C ARG A 44 -9.81 29.48 -11.93
N ALA A 45 -10.77 30.29 -11.48
CA ALA A 45 -12.17 29.88 -11.37
C ALA A 45 -12.75 29.57 -12.77
N ASP A 46 -12.48 30.40 -13.76
CA ASP A 46 -12.93 30.21 -15.13
C ASP A 46 -12.36 28.92 -15.74
N LYS A 47 -11.06 28.67 -15.56
CA LYS A 47 -10.45 27.41 -16.01
C LYS A 47 -11.04 26.19 -15.29
N ILE A 48 -11.31 26.28 -13.98
CA ILE A 48 -11.93 25.19 -13.22
C ILE A 48 -13.35 24.91 -13.75
N GLN A 49 -14.13 25.95 -14.00
CA GLN A 49 -15.49 25.83 -14.54
C GLN A 49 -15.47 25.21 -15.93
N ARG A 50 -14.60 25.70 -16.81
CA ARG A 50 -14.41 25.16 -18.17
C ARG A 50 -14.00 23.69 -18.14
N TRP A 51 -13.06 23.31 -17.28
CA TRP A 51 -12.67 21.92 -17.07
C TRP A 51 -13.78 21.06 -16.44
N GLY A 52 -14.69 21.65 -15.67
CA GLY A 52 -15.90 21.00 -15.20
C GLY A 52 -16.83 20.62 -16.36
N GLU A 53 -17.08 21.56 -17.27
CA GLU A 53 -17.89 21.34 -18.47
C GLU A 53 -17.28 20.26 -19.37
N ILE A 54 -15.98 20.36 -19.66
CA ILE A 54 -15.24 19.41 -20.49
C ILE A 54 -15.34 17.98 -19.93
N ARG A 55 -15.25 17.82 -18.60
CA ARG A 55 -15.36 16.50 -17.96
C ARG A 55 -16.78 15.91 -17.97
N ALA A 56 -17.79 16.75 -18.14
CA ALA A 56 -19.18 16.31 -18.24
C ALA A 56 -19.58 15.93 -19.67
N MET A 57 -18.81 16.34 -20.68
CA MET A 57 -19.05 15.99 -22.08
C MET A 57 -18.79 14.50 -22.31
N SER A 58 -19.54 13.90 -23.25
CA SER A 58 -19.24 12.58 -23.78
C SER A 58 -18.01 12.62 -24.71
N ALA A 59 -17.40 11.46 -25.00
CA ALA A 59 -16.25 11.39 -25.90
C ALA A 59 -16.57 11.93 -27.31
N GLU A 60 -17.78 11.71 -27.80
CA GLU A 60 -18.25 12.18 -29.11
C GLU A 60 -18.47 13.69 -29.12
N GLU A 61 -19.07 14.25 -28.05
CA GLU A 61 -19.23 15.70 -27.90
C GLU A 61 -17.88 16.41 -27.70
N ALA A 62 -16.94 15.78 -27.01
CA ALA A 62 -15.59 16.30 -26.83
C ALA A 62 -14.83 16.36 -28.15
N GLU A 63 -14.91 15.34 -29.01
CA GLU A 63 -14.28 15.35 -30.34
C GLU A 63 -14.92 16.37 -31.30
N ALA A 64 -16.20 16.66 -31.14
CA ALA A 64 -16.91 17.66 -31.95
C ALA A 64 -16.68 19.11 -31.49
N ASN A 65 -16.53 19.34 -30.18
CA ASN A 65 -16.47 20.68 -29.60
C ASN A 65 -15.05 21.13 -29.19
N LEU A 66 -14.12 20.20 -28.97
CA LEU A 66 -12.75 20.49 -28.55
C LEU A 66 -11.79 20.21 -29.71
N SER A 67 -10.77 21.04 -29.84
CA SER A 67 -9.73 20.88 -30.86
C SER A 67 -8.34 21.11 -30.26
N GLY A 68 -7.32 20.51 -30.88
CA GLY A 68 -5.93 20.70 -30.48
C GLY A 68 -5.61 20.18 -29.08
N GLU A 69 -4.99 21.03 -28.26
CA GLU A 69 -4.42 20.69 -26.95
C GLU A 69 -5.48 20.30 -25.90
N GLU A 70 -6.67 20.92 -25.94
CA GLU A 70 -7.76 20.58 -25.01
C GLU A 70 -8.29 19.16 -25.24
N LEU A 71 -8.37 18.73 -26.50
CA LEU A 71 -8.82 17.39 -26.86
C LEU A 71 -7.80 16.33 -26.43
N GLU A 72 -6.51 16.59 -26.62
CA GLU A 72 -5.44 15.69 -26.16
C GLU A 72 -5.45 15.55 -24.64
N THR A 73 -5.64 16.67 -23.93
CA THR A 73 -5.69 16.67 -22.47
C THR A 73 -6.94 15.94 -21.96
N TYR A 74 -8.09 16.12 -22.62
CA TYR A 74 -9.30 15.35 -22.34
C TYR A 74 -9.08 13.85 -22.55
N LYS A 75 -8.49 13.44 -23.68
CA LYS A 75 -8.19 12.03 -23.98
C LYS A 75 -7.25 11.41 -22.95
N ARG A 76 -6.20 12.13 -22.55
CA ARG A 76 -5.28 11.68 -21.50
C ARG A 76 -6.00 11.54 -20.16
N TYR A 77 -6.77 12.54 -19.75
CA TYR A 77 -7.55 12.50 -18.52
C TYR A 77 -8.51 11.30 -18.49
N TYR A 78 -9.25 11.05 -19.57
CA TYR A 78 -10.18 9.93 -19.64
C TYR A 78 -9.47 8.57 -19.62
N ALA A 79 -8.31 8.46 -20.29
CA ALA A 79 -7.51 7.25 -20.26
C ALA A 79 -7.01 6.94 -18.83
N GLU A 80 -6.42 7.93 -18.17
CA GLU A 80 -5.93 7.80 -16.79
C GLU A 80 -7.06 7.53 -15.80
N THR A 81 -8.19 8.23 -15.92
CA THR A 81 -9.35 8.05 -15.04
C THR A 81 -9.95 6.66 -15.22
N ARG A 82 -10.14 6.22 -16.47
CA ARG A 82 -10.67 4.88 -16.78
C ARG A 82 -9.73 3.80 -16.27
N GLU A 83 -8.43 3.92 -16.51
CA GLU A 83 -7.43 2.99 -16.01
C GLU A 83 -7.41 2.96 -14.48
N GLY A 84 -7.51 4.12 -13.83
CA GLY A 84 -7.59 4.24 -12.38
C GLY A 84 -8.83 3.55 -11.79
N VAL A 85 -10.00 3.74 -12.42
CA VAL A 85 -11.24 3.07 -11.99
C VAL A 85 -11.14 1.56 -12.16
N LEU A 86 -10.59 1.07 -13.27
CA LEU A 86 -10.39 -0.36 -13.49
C LEU A 86 -9.45 -0.97 -12.44
N LYS A 87 -8.31 -0.33 -12.16
CA LYS A 87 -7.39 -0.76 -11.09
C LYS A 87 -8.06 -0.78 -9.72
N MET A 88 -8.91 0.20 -9.41
CA MET A 88 -9.65 0.22 -8.15
C MET A 88 -10.69 -0.90 -8.07
N GLN A 89 -11.36 -1.24 -9.17
CA GLN A 89 -12.28 -2.38 -9.23
C GLN A 89 -11.55 -3.72 -9.05
N GLU A 90 -10.37 -3.87 -9.65
CA GLU A 90 -9.49 -5.03 -9.46
C GLU A 90 -9.03 -5.16 -8.00
N LEU A 91 -8.61 -4.05 -7.38
CA LEU A 91 -8.23 -4.04 -5.97
C LEU A 91 -9.43 -4.42 -5.09
N ALA A 92 -10.60 -3.84 -5.34
CA ALA A 92 -11.82 -4.14 -4.59
C ALA A 92 -12.21 -5.62 -4.71
N THR A 93 -12.15 -6.20 -5.91
CA THR A 93 -12.42 -7.63 -6.10
C THR A 93 -11.38 -8.51 -5.41
N LEU A 94 -10.11 -8.11 -5.38
CA LEU A 94 -9.07 -8.82 -4.62
C LEU A 94 -9.32 -8.76 -3.10
N MET A 95 -9.74 -7.60 -2.58
CA MET A 95 -10.11 -7.45 -1.18
C MET A 95 -11.34 -8.30 -0.82
N MET A 96 -12.39 -8.31 -1.66
CA MET A 96 -13.59 -9.11 -1.42
C MET A 96 -13.31 -10.62 -1.36
N LYS A 97 -12.36 -11.12 -2.17
CA LYS A 97 -11.93 -12.54 -2.12
C LYS A 97 -11.35 -12.94 -0.76
N GLY A 98 -10.78 -12.00 0.00
CA GLY A 98 -10.24 -12.25 1.34
C GLY A 98 -11.25 -12.05 2.48
N VAL A 99 -12.42 -11.47 2.19
CA VAL A 99 -13.43 -11.12 3.21
C VAL A 99 -14.40 -12.26 3.48
N GLU A 100 -14.55 -13.24 2.57
CA GLU A 100 -15.33 -14.44 2.87
C GLU A 100 -14.64 -15.23 3.99
N PRO A 101 -15.25 -15.35 5.20
CA PRO A 101 -14.68 -16.15 6.25
C PRO A 101 -14.53 -17.57 5.73
N PRO A 102 -13.37 -18.23 5.95
CA PRO A 102 -13.19 -19.61 5.50
C PRO A 102 -14.36 -20.42 6.02
N ARG A 103 -15.09 -21.10 5.11
CA ARG A 103 -16.20 -21.97 5.48
C ARG A 103 -15.63 -23.17 6.23
N ILE A 104 -15.48 -23.03 7.55
CA ILE A 104 -14.98 -24.11 8.40
C ILE A 104 -16.03 -25.22 8.39
N ALA A 105 -15.69 -26.35 7.79
CA ALA A 105 -16.55 -27.52 7.80
C ALA A 105 -16.85 -27.94 9.26
N PRO A 106 -18.10 -28.31 9.58
CA PRO A 106 -18.43 -28.73 10.94
C PRO A 106 -17.57 -29.94 11.34
N LYS A 107 -17.06 -29.93 12.57
CA LYS A 107 -16.27 -31.05 13.11
C LYS A 107 -17.00 -32.39 12.94
N SER A 108 -16.27 -33.40 12.49
CA SER A 108 -16.80 -34.76 12.30
C SER A 108 -17.22 -35.40 13.63
N LYS A 109 -18.09 -36.44 13.58
CA LYS A 109 -18.52 -37.17 14.78
C LYS A 109 -17.32 -37.77 15.55
N SER A 110 -16.29 -38.25 14.85
CA SER A 110 -15.10 -38.82 15.48
C SER A 110 -14.22 -37.76 16.16
N GLN A 111 -14.03 -36.60 15.52
CA GLN A 111 -13.34 -35.46 16.13
C GLN A 111 -14.04 -35.01 17.41
N ARG A 112 -15.37 -34.86 17.39
CA ARG A 112 -16.14 -34.48 18.58
C ARG A 112 -15.98 -35.47 19.73
N LYS A 113 -15.93 -36.78 19.44
CA LYS A 113 -15.69 -37.82 20.46
C LYS A 113 -14.29 -37.69 21.08
N ARG A 114 -13.25 -37.52 20.25
CA ARG A 114 -11.87 -37.31 20.73
C ARG A 114 -11.72 -36.04 21.55
N ASP A 115 -12.29 -34.92 21.09
CA ASP A 115 -12.27 -33.64 21.81
C ASP A 115 -12.99 -33.76 23.17
N LYS A 116 -14.12 -34.48 23.22
CA LYS A 116 -14.84 -34.73 24.48
C LYS A 116 -14.00 -35.55 25.45
N TRP A 117 -13.34 -36.60 24.97
CA TRP A 117 -12.49 -37.44 25.80
C TRP A 117 -11.26 -36.69 26.32
N ALA A 118 -10.59 -35.92 25.47
CA ALA A 118 -9.49 -35.05 25.88
C ALA A 118 -9.90 -34.04 26.95
N LYS A 119 -11.11 -33.46 26.86
CA LYS A 119 -11.67 -32.58 27.90
C LYS A 119 -11.91 -33.30 29.22
N VAL A 120 -12.33 -34.56 29.20
CA VAL A 120 -12.51 -35.36 30.42
C VAL A 120 -11.15 -35.63 31.08
N GLN A 121 -10.17 -36.09 30.30
CA GLN A 121 -8.82 -36.34 30.77
C GLN A 121 -8.16 -35.09 31.37
N ALA A 122 -8.29 -33.93 30.71
CA ALA A 122 -7.77 -32.68 31.23
C ALA A 122 -8.42 -32.28 32.57
N ARG A 123 -9.73 -32.56 32.76
CA ARG A 123 -10.42 -32.30 34.02
C ARG A 123 -9.97 -33.24 35.13
N GLU A 124 -9.77 -34.51 34.82
CA GLU A 124 -9.28 -35.51 35.78
C GLU A 124 -7.84 -35.20 36.20
N ALA A 125 -6.96 -34.86 35.25
CA ALA A 125 -5.60 -34.41 35.53
C ALA A 125 -5.58 -33.13 36.38
N ALA A 126 -6.44 -32.16 36.08
CA ALA A 126 -6.55 -30.94 36.89
C ALA A 126 -7.04 -31.23 38.32
N ARG A 127 -7.91 -32.22 38.52
CA ARG A 127 -8.34 -32.68 39.86
C ARG A 127 -7.26 -33.45 40.61
N ALA A 128 -6.40 -34.19 39.91
CA ALA A 128 -5.28 -34.90 40.52
C ALA A 128 -4.14 -33.95 40.92
N ASN A 129 -4.03 -32.80 40.27
CA ASN A 129 -3.03 -31.77 40.54
C ASN A 129 -3.51 -30.66 41.50
N ALA A 130 -4.74 -30.75 42.03
CA ALA A 130 -5.34 -29.82 42.98
C ALA A 130 -5.45 -30.47 44.35
#